data_AF-A0A846SY35-F1
#
_entry.id   AF-A0A846SY35-F1
#
_cell.length_a   1.000
_cell.length_b   1.000
_cell.length_c   1.000
_cell.angle_alpha   90.00
_cell.angle_beta   90.00
_cell.angle_gamma   90.00
#
_symmetry.space_group_name_H-M   'P 1'
#
loop_
_entity.id
_entity.type
_entity.pdbx_description
1 polymer ?
#
loop_
_entity_poly.entity_id
_entity_poly.type
_entity_poly.pdbx_seq_one_letter_code
_entity_poly.pdbx_strand_id
1 'polypeptide(L)' 'MNVEEQIIATLRVLPPERQIEVLDFAEFLNQRIMSAAKMPRPFGLCAGQLQVPDDFDAPLSDDELDLFES' A
#
# COMPACT_ATOMS: atom_id res chain seq x y z
N MET A 1 16.66 32.47 10.06
CA MET A 1 15.93 31.92 8.91
C MET A 1 15.24 30.65 9.36
N ASN A 2 13.94 30.57 9.14
CA ASN A 2 13.18 29.34 9.30
C ASN A 2 13.44 28.42 8.09
N VAL A 3 13.33 27.10 8.28
CA VAL A 3 13.50 26.10 7.22
C VAL A 3 12.53 26.35 6.06
N GLU A 4 11.28 26.74 6.37
CA GLU A 4 10.27 27.08 5.37
C GLU A 4 10.72 28.23 4.44
N GLU A 5 11.29 29.29 5.01
CA GLU A 5 11.79 30.44 4.26
C GLU A 5 12.93 30.04 3.32
N GLN A 6 13.82 29.14 3.79
CA GLN A 6 14.94 28.64 3.01
C GLN A 6 14.49 27.75 1.84
N ILE A 7 13.46 26.93 2.05
CA ILE A 7 12.85 26.10 1.00
C ILE A 7 12.22 26.98 -0.07
N ILE A 8 11.41 27.98 0.33
CA ILE A 8 10.75 28.90 -0.61
C ILE A 8 11.78 29.71 -1.41
N ALA A 9 12.83 30.21 -0.74
CA ALA A 9 13.89 30.95 -1.42
C ALA A 9 14.64 30.07 -2.44
N THR A 10 14.91 28.82 -2.09
CA THR A 10 15.58 27.86 -3.00
C THR A 10 14.71 27.54 -4.21
N LEU A 11 13.42 27.27 -4.01
CA LEU A 11 12.46 27.00 -5.08
C LEU A 11 12.38 28.12 -6.12
N ARG A 12 12.42 29.38 -5.68
CA ARG A 12 12.36 30.56 -6.57
C ARG A 12 13.55 30.70 -7.51
N VAL A 13 14.71 30.16 -7.14
CA VAL A 13 15.95 30.24 -7.93
C VAL A 13 16.07 29.08 -8.92
N LEU A 14 15.33 27.98 -8.71
CA LEU A 14 15.36 26.82 -9.58
C LEU A 14 14.64 27.07 -10.91
N PRO A 15 15.12 26.49 -12.02
CA PRO A 15 14.42 26.51 -13.30
C PRO A 15 13.11 25.67 -13.22
N PRO A 16 12.12 25.93 -14.09
CA PRO A 16 10.79 25.31 -14.01
C PRO A 16 10.81 23.78 -13.98
N GLU A 17 11.73 23.15 -14.71
CA GLU A 17 11.84 21.69 -14.79
C GLU A 17 12.17 21.07 -13.42
N ARG A 18 13.03 21.75 -12.64
CA ARG A 18 13.40 21.31 -11.30
C ARG A 18 12.34 21.64 -10.26
N GLN A 19 11.54 22.69 -10.48
CA GLN A 19 10.41 22.97 -9.61
C GLN A 19 9.35 21.87 -9.70
N ILE A 20 9.12 21.31 -10.89
CA ILE A 20 8.24 20.17 -11.11
C ILE A 20 8.77 18.94 -10.38
N GLU A 21 10.06 18.62 -10.50
CA GLU A 21 10.66 17.48 -9.79
C GLU A 21 10.52 17.60 -8.25
N VAL A 22 10.69 18.80 -7.70
CA VAL A 22 10.49 19.04 -6.27
C VAL A 22 9.01 18.91 -5.87
N LEU A 23 8.09 19.35 -6.74
CA LEU A 23 6.65 19.16 -6.52
C LEU A 23 6.29 17.68 -6.51
N ASP A 24 6.75 16.91 -7.50
CA ASP A 24 6.54 15.45 -7.57
C ASP A 24 7.06 14.76 -6.30
N PHE A 25 8.23 15.17 -5.82
CA PHE A 25 8.80 14.63 -4.59
C PHE A 25 7.97 14.99 -3.34
N ALA A 26 7.45 16.22 -3.26
CA ALA A 26 6.57 16.63 -2.17
C ALA A 26 5.25 15.83 -2.18
N GLU A 27 4.68 15.59 -3.35
CA GLU A 27 3.51 14.73 -3.53
C GLU A 27 3.79 13.28 -3.11
N PHE A 28 4.95 12.74 -3.52
CA PHE A 28 5.40 11.42 -3.09
C PHE A 28 5.52 11.30 -1.56
N LEU A 29 6.09 12.31 -0.89
CA LEU A 29 6.19 12.32 0.56
C LEU A 29 4.81 12.32 1.24
N ASN A 30 3.86 13.10 0.74
CA ASN A 30 2.48 13.13 1.23
C ASN A 30 1.80 11.76 1.08
N GLN A 31 1.95 11.11 -0.08
CA GLN A 31 1.39 9.77 -0.31
C GLN A 31 2.01 8.72 0.61
N ARG A 32 3.32 8.81 0.87
CA ARG A 32 4.03 7.87 1.74
C ARG A 32 3.52 7.95 3.19
N ILE A 33 3.28 9.17 3.69
CA ILE A 33 2.69 9.37 5.03
C ILE A 33 1.31 8.71 5.12
N MET A 34 0.47 8.82 4.08
CA MET A 34 -0.83 8.15 4.04
C MET A 34 -0.71 6.62 4.00
N SER A 35 0.30 6.07 3.31
CA SER A 35 0.55 4.63 3.22
C SER A 35 1.18 4.00 4.47
N ALA A 36 1.83 4.81 5.32
CA ALA A 36 2.52 4.38 6.53
C ALA A 36 1.57 4.02 7.68
N ALA A 37 0.28 4.35 7.55
CA ALA A 37 -0.78 3.90 8.46
C ALA A 37 -1.21 2.44 8.22
N LYS A 38 -0.32 1.57 7.73
CA LYS A 38 -0.56 0.12 7.71
C LYS A 38 -0.51 -0.41 9.14
N MET A 39 -1.64 -0.34 9.82
CA MET A 39 -1.86 -1.10 11.05
C MET A 39 -1.55 -2.59 10.77
N PRO A 40 -1.01 -3.33 11.76
CA PRO A 40 -0.86 -4.77 11.64
C PRO A 40 -2.19 -5.38 11.21
N ARG A 41 -2.15 -6.31 10.24
CA ARG A 41 -3.37 -7.03 9.83
C ARG A 41 -3.93 -7.75 11.06
N PRO A 42 -5.22 -7.59 11.37
CA PRO A 42 -5.81 -8.28 12.51
C PRO A 42 -5.67 -9.79 12.30
N PHE A 43 -5.26 -10.49 13.35
CA PHE A 43 -5.16 -11.93 13.35
C PHE A 43 -6.57 -12.54 13.21
N GLY A 44 -6.70 -13.60 12.40
CA GLY A 44 -7.94 -14.36 12.31
C GLY A 44 -9.11 -13.61 11.67
N LEU A 45 -8.89 -12.88 10.57
CA LEU A 45 -9.95 -12.22 9.79
C LEU A 45 -11.13 -13.14 9.45
N CYS A 46 -10.85 -14.42 9.17
CA CYS A 46 -11.83 -15.44 8.87
C CYS A 46 -11.95 -16.50 9.99
N ALA A 47 -11.67 -16.14 11.25
CA ALA A 47 -11.73 -17.08 12.36
C ALA A 47 -13.12 -17.71 12.48
N GLY A 48 -13.19 -19.04 12.42
CA GLY A 48 -14.44 -19.80 12.47
C GLY A 48 -15.27 -19.79 11.18
N GLN A 49 -14.81 -19.10 10.12
CA GLN A 49 -15.49 -19.06 8.82
C GLN A 49 -14.88 -20.03 7.80
N LEU A 50 -13.63 -20.44 8.02
CA LEU A 50 -12.94 -21.42 7.18
C LEU A 50 -12.67 -22.65 8.03
N GLN A 51 -13.10 -23.81 7.54
CA GLN A 51 -12.73 -25.10 8.10
C GLN A 51 -11.66 -25.70 7.20
N VAL A 52 -10.47 -25.92 7.75
CA VAL A 52 -9.41 -26.64 7.05
C VAL A 52 -9.69 -28.14 7.23
N PRO A 53 -9.75 -28.93 6.14
CA PRO A 53 -9.89 -30.37 6.23
C PRO A 53 -8.76 -31.01 7.05
N ASP A 54 -9.02 -32.17 7.65
CA ASP A 54 -8.01 -32.90 8.44
C ASP A 54 -6.81 -33.34 7.58
N ASP A 55 -7.03 -33.58 6.29
CA ASP A 55 -5.99 -33.83 5.30
C ASP A 55 -6.02 -32.71 4.24
N PHE A 56 -5.18 -31.70 4.44
CA PHE A 56 -5.07 -30.56 3.52
C PHE A 56 -4.40 -30.94 2.19
N ASP A 57 -3.57 -31.99 2.19
CA ASP A 57 -2.84 -32.43 0.99
C ASP A 57 -3.66 -33.41 0.14
N ALA A 58 -4.86 -33.80 0.62
CA ALA A 58 -5.79 -34.60 -0.15
C ALA A 58 -6.24 -33.85 -1.43
N PRO A 59 -6.51 -34.59 -2.52
CA PRO A 59 -7.12 -33.96 -3.70
C PRO A 59 -8.48 -33.36 -3.33
N LEU A 60 -8.80 -32.24 -3.97
CA LEU A 60 -10.14 -31.64 -3.87
C LEU A 60 -11.20 -32.63 -4.37
N SER A 61 -12.38 -32.58 -3.76
CA SER A 61 -13.52 -33.37 -4.21
C SER A 61 -14.09 -32.88 -5.53
N ASP A 62 -14.81 -33.75 -6.25
CA ASP A 62 -15.45 -33.40 -7.52
C ASP A 62 -16.40 -32.19 -7.36
N ASP A 63 -17.17 -32.15 -6.27
CA ASP A 63 -18.08 -31.03 -5.96
C ASP A 63 -17.31 -29.70 -5.73
N GLU A 64 -16.12 -29.75 -5.13
CA GLU A 64 -15.27 -28.56 -4.93
C GLU A 64 -14.60 -28.12 -6.22
N LEU A 65 -14.19 -29.06 -7.09
CA LEU A 65 -13.60 -28.76 -8.39
C LEU A 65 -14.62 -28.09 -9.32
N ASP A 66 -15.87 -28.54 -9.31
CA ASP A 66 -16.98 -27.95 -10.07
C ASP A 66 -17.19 -26.46 -9.78
N LEU A 67 -16.85 -25.97 -8.57
CA LEU A 67 -16.93 -24.54 -8.21
C LEU A 67 -15.93 -23.65 -8.98
N PHE A 68 -14.84 -24.22 -9.51
CA PHE A 68 -13.76 -23.46 -10.17
C PHE A 68 -13.86 -23.49 -11.70
N GLU A 69 -14.70 -24.37 -12.27
CA GLU A 69 -14.76 -24.60 -13.73
C GLU A 69 -15.86 -23.78 -14.46
N SER A 70 -16.48 -22.81 -13.77
CA SER A 70 -17.46 -21.86 -14.35
C SER A 70 -16.80 -20.71 -15.13
#